data_AF-X1I8C6-F1
#
_entry.id   AF-X1I8C6-F1
#
_cell.length_a   1.000
_cell.length_b   1.000
_cell.length_c   1.000
_cell.angle_alpha   90.00
_cell.angle_beta   90.00
_cell.angle_gamma   90.00
#
_symmetry.space_group_name_H-M   'P 1'
#
loop_
_entity.id
_entity.type
_entity.pdbx_description
1 polymer ?
#
loop_
_entity_poly.entity_id
_entity_poly.type
_entity_poly.pdbx_seq_one_letter_code
_entity_poly.pdbx_strand_id
1 'polypeptide(L)'
;VGGIISASKIFTEIVNSDRCDIKKLVKYAVCFPNIKTRKRIGLILDDAGVPESILKPLIKSIEKTSISSLNNSRKGTLNKKWRIIVNDSRK
;
A
#
# COMPACT_ATOMS: atom_id res chain seq x y z
N VAL A 1 -4.57 -20.96 5.87
CA VAL A 1 -4.94 -19.53 5.78
C VAL A 1 -3.76 -18.77 5.20
N GLY A 2 -3.76 -18.46 3.90
CA GLY A 2 -2.60 -17.82 3.27
C GLY A 2 -2.91 -17.38 1.85
N GLY A 3 -2.55 -16.14 1.51
CA GLY A 3 -2.80 -15.55 0.19
C GLY A 3 -2.88 -14.03 0.26
N ILE A 4 -2.49 -13.36 -0.84
CA ILE A 4 -2.41 -11.89 -0.88
C ILE A 4 -3.78 -11.23 -0.69
N ILE A 5 -4.84 -11.87 -1.19
CA ILE A 5 -6.23 -11.38 -1.11
C ILE A 5 -6.71 -11.42 0.33
N SER A 6 -6.57 -12.56 1.00
CA SER A 6 -6.96 -12.73 2.41
C SER A 6 -6.14 -11.81 3.32
N ALA A 7 -4.84 -11.66 3.06
CA ALA A 7 -3.99 -10.75 3.81
C ALA A 7 -4.42 -9.28 3.64
N SER A 8 -4.75 -8.87 2.41
CA SER A 8 -5.26 -7.51 2.14
C SER A 8 -6.60 -7.28 2.84
N LYS A 9 -7.50 -8.27 2.84
CA LYS A 9 -8.80 -8.17 3.52
C LYS A 9 -8.64 -7.98 5.03
N ILE A 10 -7.82 -8.83 5.67
CA ILE A 10 -7.52 -8.72 7.11
C ILE A 10 -6.85 -7.39 7.43
N PHE A 11 -5.93 -6.94 6.58
CA PHE A 11 -5.25 -5.66 6.77
C PHE A 11 -6.25 -4.49 6.76
N THR A 12 -7.13 -4.43 5.76
CA THR A 12 -8.17 -3.40 5.67
C THR A 12 -9.15 -3.47 6.85
N GLU A 13 -9.54 -4.67 7.28
CA GLU A 13 -10.41 -4.86 8.44
C GLU A 13 -9.78 -4.32 9.73
N ILE A 14 -8.49 -4.63 9.95
CA ILE A 14 -7.75 -4.14 11.13
C ILE A 14 -7.59 -2.62 11.09
N VAL A 15 -7.33 -2.03 9.92
CA VAL A 15 -7.19 -0.57 9.74
C VAL A 15 -8.52 0.16 10.00
N ASN A 16 -9.63 -0.43 9.58
CA ASN A 16 -10.96 0.13 9.79
C ASN A 16 -11.50 -0.13 11.20
N SER A 17 -11.00 -1.16 11.88
CA SER A 17 -11.24 -1.37 13.30
C SER A 17 -10.37 -0.41 14.12
N ASP A 18 -10.87 0.14 15.21
CA ASP A 18 -10.09 1.02 16.11
C ASP A 18 -9.00 0.27 16.93
N ARG A 19 -8.54 -0.88 16.39
CA ARG A 19 -7.53 -1.76 17.00
C ARG A 19 -6.11 -1.45 16.53
N CYS A 20 -5.95 -0.49 15.62
CA CYS A 20 -4.67 -0.16 15.01
C CYS A 20 -4.36 1.34 15.09
N ASP A 21 -3.23 1.68 15.71
CA ASP A 21 -2.67 3.02 15.59
C ASP A 21 -2.08 3.21 14.19
N ILE A 22 -2.86 3.86 13.33
CA ILE A 22 -2.48 4.11 11.93
C ILE A 22 -1.23 4.97 11.81
N LYS A 23 -1.01 5.93 12.73
CA LYS A 23 0.20 6.78 12.69
C LYS A 23 1.44 5.95 12.98
N LYS A 24 1.35 5.04 13.96
CA LYS A 24 2.45 4.11 14.30
C LYS A 24 2.69 3.11 13.16
N LEU A 25 1.62 2.59 12.55
CA LEU A 25 1.71 1.72 11.38
C LEU A 25 2.44 2.42 10.22
N VAL A 26 2.08 3.66 9.90
CA VAL A 26 2.75 4.43 8.85
C VAL A 26 4.22 4.68 9.18
N LYS A 27 4.54 5.01 10.44
CA LYS A 27 5.93 5.18 10.89
C LYS A 27 6.76 3.92 10.65
N TYR A 28 6.22 2.74 10.93
CA TYR A 28 6.91 1.48 10.65
C TYR A 28 6.98 1.14 9.16
N ALA A 29 5.93 1.42 8.39
CA ALA A 29 5.92 1.21 6.96
C ALA A 29 7.01 2.03 6.25
N VAL A 30 7.26 3.27 6.70
CA VAL A 30 8.34 4.13 6.18
C VAL A 30 9.72 3.49 6.34
N CYS A 31 9.97 2.76 7.43
CA CYS A 31 11.25 2.13 7.72
C CYS A 31 11.45 0.79 6.99
N PHE A 32 10.42 0.23 6.34
CA PHE A 32 10.48 -1.11 5.78
C PHE A 32 11.52 -1.21 4.65
N PRO A 33 12.50 -2.12 4.65
CA PRO A 33 13.57 -2.11 3.66
C PRO A 33 13.07 -2.36 2.23
N ASN A 34 12.00 -3.16 2.09
CA ASN A 34 11.43 -3.51 0.80
C ASN A 34 10.49 -2.40 0.28
N ILE A 35 10.92 -1.71 -0.77
CA ILE A 35 10.16 -0.61 -1.38
C ILE A 35 8.79 -1.04 -1.93
N LYS A 36 8.69 -2.23 -2.52
CA LYS A 36 7.42 -2.78 -3.05
C LYS A 36 6.42 -3.00 -1.91
N THR A 37 6.90 -3.33 -0.72
CA THR A 37 6.06 -3.47 0.48
C THR A 37 5.55 -2.11 0.96
N ARG A 38 6.40 -1.07 1.01
CA ARG A 38 5.96 0.29 1.36
C ARG A 38 4.84 0.78 0.45
N LYS A 39 5.00 0.61 -0.86
CA LYS A 39 4.01 0.99 -1.88
C LYS A 39 2.70 0.23 -1.72
N ARG A 40 2.79 -1.07 -1.45
CA ARG A 40 1.60 -1.92 -1.23
C ARG A 40 0.85 -1.50 0.03
N ILE A 41 1.54 -1.28 1.15
CA ILE A 41 0.93 -0.80 2.39
C ILE A 41 0.25 0.55 2.14
N GLY A 42 0.94 1.47 1.48
CA GLY A 42 0.41 2.78 1.14
C GLY A 42 -0.86 2.72 0.30
N LEU A 43 -0.86 1.91 -0.76
CA LEU A 43 -2.04 1.69 -1.60
C LEU A 43 -3.23 1.16 -0.78
N ILE A 44 -3.00 0.15 0.08
CA ILE A 44 -4.07 -0.43 0.89
C ILE A 44 -4.64 0.58 1.91
N LEU A 45 -3.79 1.39 2.53
CA LEU A 45 -4.23 2.42 3.48
C LEU A 45 -5.01 3.55 2.79
N ASP A 46 -4.58 3.93 1.58
CA ASP A 46 -5.26 4.93 0.76
C ASP A 46 -6.65 4.43 0.32
N ASP A 47 -6.74 3.17 -0.13
CA ASP A 47 -8.00 2.50 -0.49
C ASP A 47 -8.92 2.33 0.73
N ALA A 48 -8.36 2.24 1.95
CA ALA A 48 -9.10 2.20 3.21
C ALA A 48 -9.55 3.58 3.71
N GLY A 49 -9.25 4.67 2.98
CA GLY A 49 -9.70 6.02 3.31
C GLY A 49 -8.86 6.73 4.38
N VAL A 50 -7.64 6.27 4.65
CA VAL A 50 -6.74 6.96 5.59
C VAL A 50 -6.37 8.35 5.03
N PRO A 51 -6.49 9.42 5.83
CA PRO A 51 -6.20 10.77 5.37
C PRO A 51 -4.78 10.92 4.81
N GLU A 52 -4.66 11.66 3.70
CA GLU A 52 -3.37 11.90 3.05
C GLU A 52 -2.36 12.60 3.98
N SER A 53 -2.83 13.41 4.92
CA SER A 53 -1.99 14.05 5.95
C SER A 53 -1.19 13.02 6.78
N ILE A 54 -1.78 11.85 7.05
CA ILE A 54 -1.14 10.73 7.75
C ILE A 54 -0.21 9.96 6.81
N LEU A 55 -0.61 9.79 5.53
CA LEU A 55 0.15 9.03 4.54
C LEU A 55 1.36 9.78 3.95
N LYS A 56 1.41 11.10 4.11
CA LYS A 56 2.46 11.99 3.57
C LYS A 56 3.90 11.50 3.81
N PRO A 57 4.29 11.02 5.01
CA PRO A 57 5.63 10.48 5.24
C PRO A 57 5.93 9.24 4.38
N LEU A 58 4.93 8.37 4.20
CA LEU A 58 5.07 7.16 3.40
C LEU A 58 5.19 7.49 1.90
N ILE A 59 4.40 8.44 1.41
CA ILE A 59 4.47 8.94 0.02
C ILE A 59 5.88 9.49 -0.25
N LYS A 60 6.40 10.36 0.63
CA LYS A 60 7.77 10.89 0.51
C LYS A 60 8.83 9.79 0.48
N SER A 61 8.65 8.72 1.26
CA SER A 61 9.61 7.61 1.33
C SER A 61 9.75 6.82 0.02
N ILE A 62 8.77 6.93 -0.89
CA ILE A 62 8.74 6.21 -2.17
C ILE A 62 8.87 7.12 -3.39
N GLU A 63 8.86 8.44 -3.17
CA GLU A 63 8.76 9.46 -4.22
C GLU A 63 9.86 9.34 -5.28
N LYS A 64 11.08 8.96 -4.89
CA LYS A 64 12.24 8.83 -5.79
C LYS A 64 12.49 7.40 -6.28
N THR A 65 11.53 6.48 -6.13
CA THR A 65 11.73 5.05 -6.40
C THR A 65 11.10 4.59 -7.71
N SER A 66 11.75 3.67 -8.42
CA SER A 66 11.27 3.13 -9.70
C SER A 66 9.85 2.55 -9.62
N ILE A 67 9.06 2.64 -10.70
CA ILE A 67 7.72 2.04 -10.76
C ILE A 67 7.83 0.52 -10.53
N SER A 68 6.97 -0.01 -9.66
CA SER A 68 6.93 -1.43 -9.32
C SER A 68 5.63 -2.05 -9.81
N SER A 69 5.63 -3.34 -10.13
CA SER A 69 4.37 -4.07 -10.35
C SER A 69 4.04 -4.97 -9.16
N LEU A 70 2.76 -5.08 -8.82
CA LEU A 70 2.29 -6.00 -7.78
C LEU A 70 2.43 -7.46 -8.18
N ASN A 71 2.34 -7.77 -9.47
CA ASN A 71 2.49 -9.10 -10.06
C ASN A 71 3.78 -9.20 -10.91
N ASN A 72 4.00 -10.34 -11.55
CA ASN A 72 5.16 -10.57 -12.44
C ASN A 72 5.00 -9.93 -13.83
N SER A 73 3.89 -9.22 -14.08
CA SER A 73 3.59 -8.55 -15.34
C SER A 73 3.69 -7.03 -15.15
N ARG A 74 4.00 -6.28 -16.22
CA ARG A 74 3.88 -4.80 -16.20
C ARG A 74 2.56 -4.31 -16.80
N LYS A 75 1.60 -5.22 -17.01
CA LYS A 75 0.25 -4.90 -17.48
C LYS A 75 -0.63 -4.45 -16.30
N GLY A 76 -1.46 -3.43 -16.52
CA GLY A 76 -2.40 -2.90 -15.53
C GLY A 76 -2.42 -1.37 -15.46
N THR A 77 -3.17 -0.86 -14.49
CA THR A 77 -3.36 0.58 -14.26
C THR A 77 -2.25 1.12 -13.37
N LEU A 78 -1.59 2.18 -13.82
CA LEU A 78 -0.55 2.86 -13.04
C LEU A 78 -1.19 3.76 -11.97
N ASN A 79 -1.02 3.40 -10.70
CA ASN A 79 -1.23 4.34 -9.60
C ASN A 79 0.01 5.24 -9.49
N LYS A 80 -0.12 6.50 -9.92
CA LYS A 80 0.97 7.48 -9.93
C LYS A 80 1.42 7.88 -8.53
N LYS A 81 0.48 8.01 -7.58
CA LYS A 81 0.74 8.37 -6.17
C LYS A 81 1.63 7.33 -5.49
N TRP A 82 1.32 6.06 -5.66
CA TRP A 82 2.07 4.94 -5.06
C TRP A 82 3.14 4.34 -5.97
N ARG A 83 3.33 4.90 -7.17
CA ARG A 83 4.28 4.44 -8.19
C ARG A 83 4.22 2.91 -8.40
N ILE A 84 3.00 2.38 -8.49
CA ILE A 84 2.74 0.95 -8.58
C ILE A 84 1.73 0.63 -9.68
N ILE A 85 2.01 -0.42 -10.45
CA ILE A 85 1.07 -0.97 -11.43
C ILE A 85 0.19 -1.97 -10.69
N VAL A 86 -1.11 -1.66 -10.67
CA VAL A 86 -2.15 -2.53 -10.13
C VAL A 86 -2.78 -3.25 -11.30
N ASN A 87 -2.80 -4.57 -11.25
CA ASN A 87 -3.38 -5.35 -12.33
C ASN A 87 -4.89 -5.10 -12.38
N ASP A 88 -5.36 -4.49 -13.45
CA ASP A 88 -6.78 -4.43 -13.78
C ASP A 88 -7.13 -5.69 -14.55
N SER A 89 -7.16 -6.83 -13.84
CA SER A 89 -7.74 -8.06 -14.36
C SER A 89 -9.08 -8.31 -13.67
N ARG A 90 -9.93 -7.28 -13.64
CA ARG A 90 -11.38 -7.45 -13.47
C ARG A 90 -12.08 -7.20 -14.80
N LYS A 91 -12.04 -8.22 -15.66
CA LYS A 91 -13.19 -8.61 -16.44
C LYS A 91 -13.44 -10.08 -16.17
#